data_AF-A0A380BAR5-F1
#
_entry.id   AF-A0A380BAR5-F1
#
_cell.length_a   1.000
_cell.length_b   1.000
_cell.length_c   1.000
_cell.angle_alpha   90.00
_cell.angle_beta   90.00
_cell.angle_gamma   90.00
#
_symmetry.space_group_name_H-M   'P 1'
#
loop_
_entity.id
_entity.type
_entity.pdbx_description
1 polymer ?
#
loop_
_entity_poly.entity_id
_entity_poly.type
_entity_poly.pdbx_seq_one_letter_code
_entity_poly.pdbx_strand_id
1 'polypeptide(L)'
;MKKIPLLPRYFRWIGVVLFTLTLVFYVIDRIERGGEGIYTKFFVLINDPFMSEKGFLKFMEVEITLTLFLSLTLFGLAAIAFSKNKVEDEMINSVRLFSWSWAIIYALIFCFIATVFVYGTTFVTIISLFPQELLLFYIIIFHISIFKLNRKTAVEE
;
A
#
# COMPACT_ATOMS: atom_id res chain seq x y z
N MET A 1 0.63 -24.63 17.81
CA MET A 1 0.97 -23.20 17.55
C MET A 1 -0.31 -22.42 17.25
N LYS A 2 -0.48 -21.19 17.72
CA LYS A 2 -1.67 -20.36 17.40
C LYS A 2 -1.61 -19.97 15.91
N LYS A 3 -2.66 -20.26 15.15
CA LYS A 3 -2.74 -19.91 13.71
C LYS A 3 -2.93 -18.40 13.57
N ILE A 4 -2.12 -17.78 12.70
CA ILE A 4 -2.25 -16.36 12.36
C ILE A 4 -3.56 -16.17 11.58
N PRO A 5 -4.46 -15.25 11.99
CA PRO A 5 -5.66 -14.96 11.23
C PRO A 5 -5.26 -14.26 9.92
N LEU A 6 -5.47 -14.93 8.79
CA LEU A 6 -5.23 -14.41 7.45
C LEU A 6 -6.56 -14.33 6.67
N LEU A 7 -6.64 -13.39 5.74
CA LEU A 7 -7.82 -13.19 4.90
C LEU A 7 -8.07 -14.40 3.99
N PRO A 8 -9.35 -14.71 3.67
CA PRO A 8 -9.68 -15.72 2.69
C PRO A 8 -8.99 -15.49 1.34
N ARG A 9 -8.71 -16.57 0.62
CA ARG A 9 -7.93 -16.53 -0.63
C ARG A 9 -8.49 -15.58 -1.71
N TYR A 10 -9.81 -15.42 -1.78
CA TYR A 10 -10.46 -14.56 -2.77
C TYR A 10 -10.15 -13.07 -2.58
N PHE A 11 -9.79 -12.63 -1.37
CA PHE A 11 -9.38 -11.24 -1.12
C PHE A 11 -8.14 -10.83 -1.91
N ARG A 12 -7.30 -11.80 -2.31
CA ARG A 12 -6.16 -11.52 -3.19
C ARG A 12 -6.62 -10.91 -4.51
N TRP A 13 -7.62 -11.52 -5.13
CA TRP A 13 -8.14 -11.06 -6.42
C TRP A 13 -8.89 -9.74 -6.28
N ILE A 14 -9.65 -9.56 -5.20
CA ILE A 14 -10.28 -8.28 -4.87
C ILE A 14 -9.21 -7.20 -4.74
N GLY A 15 -8.13 -7.48 -4.00
CA GLY A 15 -7.04 -6.54 -3.79
C GLY A 15 -6.30 -6.18 -5.08
N VAL A 16 -6.03 -7.16 -5.95
CA VAL A 16 -5.41 -6.93 -7.28
C VAL A 16 -6.31 -6.04 -8.13
N VAL A 17 -7.60 -6.38 -8.26
CA VAL A 17 -8.55 -5.58 -9.04
C VAL A 17 -8.66 -4.17 -8.49
N LEU A 18 -8.79 -4.02 -7.17
CA LEU A 18 -8.90 -2.72 -6.52
C LEU A 18 -7.65 -1.86 -6.72
N PHE A 19 -6.47 -2.41 -6.48
CA PHE A 19 -5.20 -1.71 -6.66
C PHE A 19 -4.98 -1.31 -8.12
N THR A 20 -5.21 -2.22 -9.06
CA THR A 20 -5.02 -1.95 -10.49
C THR A 20 -6.02 -0.92 -11.01
N LEU A 21 -7.31 -1.03 -10.66
CA LEU A 21 -8.30 -0.01 -11.05
C LEU A 21 -7.95 1.36 -10.48
N THR A 22 -7.54 1.42 -9.21
CA THR A 22 -7.15 2.69 -8.56
C THR A 22 -5.95 3.33 -9.26
N LEU A 23 -4.94 2.54 -9.63
CA LEU A 23 -3.80 3.04 -10.40
C LEU A 23 -4.20 3.55 -11.78
N VAL A 24 -5.04 2.80 -12.50
CA VAL A 24 -5.52 3.20 -13.83
C VAL A 24 -6.31 4.50 -13.75
N PHE A 25 -7.25 4.62 -12.81
CA PHE A 25 -8.02 5.85 -12.62
C PHE A 25 -7.13 7.04 -12.26
N TYR A 26 -6.13 6.85 -11.38
CA TYR A 26 -5.20 7.92 -11.02
C TYR A 26 -4.35 8.39 -12.22
N VAL A 27 -3.90 7.46 -13.07
CA VAL A 27 -3.15 7.82 -14.29
C VAL A 27 -4.03 8.57 -15.29
N ILE A 28 -5.27 8.11 -15.50
CA ILE A 28 -6.23 8.78 -16.40
C ILE A 28 -6.54 10.20 -15.90
N ASP A 29 -6.83 10.36 -14.60
CA ASP A 29 -7.10 11.68 -13.98
C ASP A 29 -5.93 12.66 -14.18
N ARG A 30 -4.69 12.16 -14.05
CA ARG A 30 -3.47 12.96 -14.32
C ARG A 30 -3.33 13.39 -15.76
N ILE A 31 -3.74 12.56 -16.73
CA ILE A 31 -3.65 12.86 -18.16
C ILE A 31 -4.77 13.81 -18.60
N GLU A 32 -6.02 13.53 -18.20
CA GLU A 32 -7.20 14.25 -18.68
C GLU A 32 -7.43 15.57 -17.95
N ARG A 33 -7.27 15.58 -16.62
CA ARG A 33 -7.58 16.74 -15.77
C ARG A 33 -6.34 17.49 -15.33
N GLY A 34 -5.15 17.09 -15.81
CA GLY A 34 -3.87 17.65 -15.37
C GLY A 34 -3.61 17.48 -13.87
N GLY A 35 -4.37 16.62 -13.18
CA GLY A 35 -4.36 16.49 -11.73
C GLY A 35 -5.14 17.57 -10.98
N GLU A 36 -6.17 18.17 -11.59
CA GLU A 36 -7.14 18.98 -10.84
C GLU A 36 -7.85 18.14 -9.78
N GLY A 37 -7.74 18.58 -8.53
CA GLY A 37 -8.33 17.90 -7.39
C GLY A 37 -9.86 17.78 -7.45
N ILE A 38 -10.41 16.70 -6.90
CA ILE A 38 -11.85 16.52 -6.70
C ILE A 38 -12.21 17.14 -5.36
N TYR A 39 -13.00 18.20 -5.38
CA TYR A 39 -13.52 18.86 -4.19
C TYR A 39 -14.89 18.33 -3.83
N THR A 40 -15.08 17.96 -2.57
CA THR A 40 -16.39 17.56 -2.05
C THR A 40 -16.52 17.88 -0.57
N LYS A 41 -17.76 17.94 -0.09
CA LYS A 41 -18.03 18.09 1.35
C LYS A 41 -17.75 16.77 2.06
N PHE A 42 -16.71 16.73 2.87
CA PHE A 42 -16.34 15.56 3.66
C PHE A 42 -16.33 15.90 5.15
N PHE A 43 -16.52 14.87 5.99
CA PHE A 43 -16.40 15.03 7.44
C PHE A 43 -14.93 15.00 7.83
N VAL A 44 -14.41 16.14 8.29
CA VAL A 44 -12.99 16.28 8.63
C VAL A 44 -12.82 16.31 10.14
N LEU A 45 -11.97 15.41 10.64
CA LEU A 45 -11.64 15.37 12.07
C LEU A 45 -10.77 16.56 12.46
N ILE A 46 -9.69 16.79 11.71
CA ILE A 46 -8.74 17.87 11.91
C ILE A 46 -8.35 18.40 10.52
N ASN A 47 -8.49 19.71 10.33
CA ASN A 47 -7.95 20.44 9.20
C ASN A 47 -7.05 21.54 9.77
N ASP A 48 -5.74 21.44 9.54
CA ASP A 48 -4.80 22.47 9.94
C ASP A 48 -3.90 22.88 8.75
N PRO A 49 -4.48 23.53 7.73
CA PRO A 49 -3.74 24.00 6.59
C PRO A 49 -2.92 25.24 6.96
N PHE A 50 -1.78 25.43 6.28
CA PHE A 50 -0.85 26.51 6.60
C PHE A 50 -1.43 27.92 6.38
N MET A 51 -2.35 28.10 5.42
CA MET A 51 -2.85 29.42 4.97
C MET A 51 -4.38 29.54 4.92
N SER A 52 -5.14 28.56 5.43
CA SER A 52 -6.61 28.59 5.36
C SER A 52 -7.25 28.26 6.71
N GLU A 53 -8.58 28.29 6.77
CA GLU A 53 -9.31 28.10 8.02
C GLU A 53 -9.02 26.72 8.64
N LYS A 54 -8.59 26.75 9.89
CA LYS A 54 -8.50 25.55 10.71
C LYS A 54 -9.89 25.04 11.03
N GLY A 55 -10.06 23.73 11.03
CA GLY A 55 -11.33 23.08 11.33
C GLY A 55 -11.15 21.87 12.23
N PHE A 56 -12.09 21.65 13.14
CA PHE A 56 -12.15 20.47 14.00
C PHE A 56 -13.56 19.89 14.01
N LEU A 57 -13.69 18.58 13.76
CA LEU A 57 -14.96 17.83 13.74
C LEU A 57 -16.09 18.52 12.95
N LYS A 58 -15.81 18.97 11.72
CA LYS A 58 -16.77 19.72 10.89
C LYS A 58 -16.81 19.20 9.46
N PHE A 59 -17.98 19.33 8.83
CA PHE A 59 -18.10 19.17 7.37
C PHE A 59 -17.50 20.37 6.65
N MET A 60 -16.55 20.10 5.77
CA MET A 60 -15.86 21.12 4.98
C MET A 60 -15.67 20.63 3.55
N GLU A 61 -15.58 21.58 2.62
CA GLU A 61 -15.21 21.28 1.24
C GLU A 61 -13.70 21.09 1.18
N VAL A 62 -13.29 19.87 0.84
CA VAL A 62 -11.88 19.47 0.82
C VAL A 62 -11.56 18.71 -0.47
N GLU A 63 -10.30 18.80 -0.88
CA GLU A 63 -9.78 18.00 -1.97
C GLU A 63 -9.55 16.55 -1.48
N ILE A 64 -10.20 15.59 -2.12
CA ILE A 64 -10.15 14.18 -1.69
C ILE A 64 -9.40 13.25 -2.63
N THR A 65 -8.86 13.75 -3.76
CA THR A 65 -8.23 12.91 -4.79
C THR A 65 -7.09 12.07 -4.20
N LEU A 66 -6.14 12.72 -3.52
CA LEU A 66 -5.02 12.02 -2.89
C LEU A 66 -5.52 11.08 -1.78
N THR A 67 -6.50 11.50 -0.96
CA THR A 67 -7.06 10.67 0.11
C THR A 67 -7.70 9.38 -0.44
N LEU A 68 -8.48 9.47 -1.52
CA LEU A 68 -9.06 8.32 -2.19
C LEU A 68 -7.98 7.41 -2.76
N PHE A 69 -6.99 7.98 -3.44
CA PHE A 69 -5.88 7.21 -3.98
C PHE A 69 -5.13 6.44 -2.88
N LEU A 70 -4.71 7.12 -1.82
CA LEU A 70 -3.95 6.53 -0.72
C LEU A 70 -4.76 5.45 0.01
N SER A 71 -6.04 5.70 0.29
CA SER A 71 -6.90 4.74 1.00
C SER A 71 -7.21 3.49 0.17
N LEU A 72 -7.62 3.65 -1.09
CA LEU A 72 -7.97 2.52 -1.96
C LEU A 72 -6.74 1.66 -2.29
N THR A 73 -5.59 2.28 -2.55
CA THR A 73 -4.33 1.54 -2.75
C THR A 73 -3.89 0.79 -1.50
N LEU A 74 -4.02 1.41 -0.31
CA LEU A 74 -3.71 0.77 0.96
C LEU A 74 -4.58 -0.47 1.19
N PHE A 75 -5.90 -0.35 1.00
CA PHE A 75 -6.81 -1.49 1.14
C PHE A 75 -6.55 -2.58 0.10
N GLY A 76 -6.26 -2.20 -1.15
CA GLY A 76 -5.93 -3.14 -2.22
C GLY A 76 -4.68 -3.95 -1.91
N LEU A 77 -3.58 -3.27 -1.55
CA LEU A 77 -2.32 -3.92 -1.19
C LEU A 77 -2.44 -4.75 0.10
N ALA A 78 -3.14 -4.25 1.12
CA ALA A 78 -3.36 -4.99 2.36
C ALA A 78 -4.15 -6.29 2.11
N ALA A 79 -5.19 -6.24 1.26
CA ALA A 79 -5.95 -7.42 0.89
C ALA A 79 -5.08 -8.47 0.17
N ILE A 80 -4.14 -8.06 -0.66
CA ILE A 80 -3.15 -8.95 -1.29
C ILE A 80 -2.21 -9.54 -0.23
N ALA A 81 -1.56 -8.67 0.57
CA ALA A 81 -0.54 -9.03 1.55
C ALA A 81 -1.05 -10.04 2.59
N PHE A 82 -2.26 -9.81 3.12
CA PHE A 82 -2.82 -10.63 4.19
C PHE A 82 -3.69 -11.81 3.69
N SER A 83 -3.76 -12.05 2.38
CA SER A 83 -4.48 -13.20 1.82
C SER A 83 -3.76 -14.54 2.05
N LYS A 84 -4.51 -15.59 2.40
CA LYS A 84 -4.01 -16.97 2.53
C LYS A 84 -3.54 -17.55 1.20
N ASN A 85 -2.46 -18.32 1.24
CA ASN A 85 -2.06 -19.23 0.15
C ASN A 85 -2.89 -20.52 0.14
N LYS A 86 -2.82 -21.29 -0.95
CA LYS A 86 -3.54 -22.57 -1.10
C LYS A 86 -3.13 -23.58 -0.02
N VAL A 87 -1.84 -23.62 0.30
CA VAL A 87 -1.26 -24.40 1.39
C VAL A 87 -0.57 -23.39 2.32
N GLU A 88 -0.90 -23.44 3.60
CA GLU A 88 -0.26 -22.65 4.66
C GLU A 88 0.37 -23.64 5.63
N ASP A 89 1.66 -23.91 5.42
CA ASP A 89 2.49 -24.73 6.28
C ASP A 89 3.44 -23.86 7.13
N GLU A 90 4.27 -24.50 7.97
CA GLU A 90 5.24 -23.80 8.82
C GLU A 90 6.28 -23.03 8.00
N MET A 91 6.70 -23.59 6.86
CA MET A 91 7.70 -23.01 5.97
C MET A 91 7.18 -21.72 5.30
N ILE A 92 5.93 -21.70 4.85
CA ILE A 92 5.27 -20.49 4.32
C ILE A 92 5.20 -19.40 5.39
N ASN A 93 4.91 -19.76 6.65
CA ASN A 93 4.92 -18.80 7.75
C ASN A 93 6.32 -18.22 7.99
N SER A 94 7.36 -19.05 7.92
CA SER A 94 8.76 -18.58 7.99
C SER A 94 9.09 -17.62 6.86
N VAL A 95 8.66 -17.92 5.63
CA VAL A 95 8.84 -17.04 4.47
C VAL A 95 8.09 -15.73 4.64
N ARG A 96 6.85 -15.75 5.17
CA ARG A 96 6.11 -14.51 5.47
C ARG A 96 6.89 -13.62 6.43
N LEU A 97 7.40 -14.18 7.52
CA LEU A 97 8.16 -13.41 8.51
C LEU A 97 9.46 -12.86 7.91
N PHE A 98 10.19 -13.69 7.16
CA PHE A 98 11.40 -13.27 6.45
C PHE A 98 11.11 -12.11 5.48
N SER A 99 10.06 -12.23 4.65
CA SER A 99 9.67 -11.19 3.71
C SER A 99 9.23 -9.91 4.39
N TRP A 100 8.54 -10.00 5.54
CA TRP A 100 8.18 -8.82 6.35
C TRP A 100 9.42 -8.08 6.87
N SER A 101 10.39 -8.80 7.43
CA SER A 101 11.63 -8.18 7.93
C SER A 101 12.38 -7.43 6.83
N TRP A 102 12.55 -8.06 5.65
CA TRP A 102 13.21 -7.39 4.53
C TRP A 102 12.41 -6.22 3.97
N ALA A 103 11.09 -6.34 3.88
CA ALA A 103 10.24 -5.24 3.41
C ALA A 103 10.38 -3.99 4.28
N ILE A 104 10.45 -4.16 5.60
CA ILE A 104 10.69 -3.04 6.54
C ILE A 104 12.05 -2.42 6.28
N ILE A 105 13.11 -3.22 6.11
CA ILE A 105 14.46 -2.71 5.83
C ILE A 105 14.46 -1.89 4.52
N TYR A 106 13.87 -2.40 3.44
CA TYR A 106 13.82 -1.69 2.16
C TYR A 106 12.96 -0.42 2.23
N ALA A 107 11.81 -0.46 2.91
CA ALA A 107 10.97 0.71 3.10
C ALA A 107 11.70 1.80 3.89
N LEU A 108 12.46 1.43 4.94
CA LEU A 108 13.27 2.37 5.72
C LEU A 108 14.41 2.97 4.89
N ILE A 109 15.10 2.17 4.08
CA ILE A 109 16.15 2.67 3.17
C ILE A 109 15.55 3.67 2.17
N PHE A 110 14.41 3.33 1.56
CA PHE A 110 13.75 4.21 0.61
C PHE A 110 13.28 5.51 1.26
N CYS A 111 12.66 5.44 2.43
CA CYS A 111 12.24 6.59 3.23
C CYS A 111 13.43 7.48 3.63
N PHE A 112 14.56 6.89 4.00
CA PHE A 112 15.78 7.62 4.30
C PHE A 112 16.31 8.38 3.08
N ILE A 113 16.36 7.72 1.92
CA ILE A 113 16.77 8.36 0.65
C ILE A 113 15.82 9.51 0.31
N ALA A 114 14.51 9.29 0.40
CA ALA A 114 13.52 10.34 0.15
C ALA A 114 13.71 11.54 1.08
N THR A 115 14.00 11.30 2.36
CA THR A 115 14.24 12.35 3.36
C THR A 115 15.50 13.16 3.10
N VAL A 116 16.57 12.52 2.61
CA VAL A 116 17.84 13.21 2.33
C VAL A 116 17.83 13.93 0.99
N PHE A 117 17.14 13.39 -0.02
CA PHE A 117 17.29 13.84 -1.42
C PHE A 117 16.03 14.43 -2.06
N VAL A 118 14.86 14.35 -1.42
CA VAL A 118 13.60 14.88 -1.98
C VAL A 118 13.05 15.99 -1.09
N TYR A 119 12.63 17.10 -1.71
CA TYR A 119 12.10 18.27 -1.02
C TYR A 119 10.78 18.77 -1.63
N GLY A 120 10.09 19.66 -0.91
CA GLY A 120 8.85 20.28 -1.36
C GLY A 120 7.62 19.37 -1.28
N THR A 121 6.61 19.65 -2.09
CA THR A 121 5.34 18.89 -2.11
C THR A 121 5.52 17.45 -2.58
N THR A 122 6.53 17.19 -3.41
CA THR A 122 6.92 15.85 -3.83
C THR A 122 7.36 14.99 -2.65
N PHE A 123 8.14 15.55 -1.71
CA PHE A 123 8.55 14.85 -0.49
C PHE A 123 7.34 14.40 0.34
N VAL A 124 6.40 15.32 0.59
CA VAL A 124 5.17 15.02 1.34
C VAL A 124 4.37 13.91 0.67
N THR A 125 4.26 13.94 -0.66
CA THR A 125 3.54 12.92 -1.42
C THR A 125 4.22 11.55 -1.31
N ILE A 126 5.54 11.49 -1.45
CA ILE A 126 6.32 10.24 -1.33
C ILE A 126 6.20 9.66 0.08
N ILE A 127 6.40 10.46 1.12
CA ILE A 127 6.29 9.98 2.51
C ILE A 127 4.85 9.51 2.83
N SER A 128 3.84 10.15 2.24
CA SER A 128 2.44 9.70 2.39
C SER A 128 2.18 8.30 1.79
N LEU A 129 3.04 7.83 0.88
CA LEU A 129 2.98 6.49 0.26
C LEU A 129 3.75 5.41 1.05
N PHE A 130 4.43 5.77 2.15
CA PHE A 130 5.23 4.83 2.94
C PHE A 130 4.50 3.51 3.32
N PRO A 131 3.25 3.50 3.82
CA PRO A 131 2.60 2.24 4.16
C PRO A 131 2.28 1.39 2.91
N GLN A 132 2.01 2.01 1.77
CA GLN A 132 1.82 1.33 0.49
C GLN A 132 3.14 0.73 -0.02
N GLU A 133 4.25 1.48 0.06
CA GLU A 133 5.59 1.01 -0.31
C GLU A 133 6.01 -0.21 0.50
N LEU A 134 5.80 -0.16 1.82
CA LEU A 134 6.07 -1.29 2.71
C LEU A 134 5.30 -2.56 2.27
N LEU A 135 4.00 -2.43 2.01
CA LEU A 135 3.17 -3.54 1.54
C LEU A 135 3.61 -4.04 0.17
N LEU A 136 4.00 -3.13 -0.73
CA LEU A 136 4.48 -3.48 -2.06
C LEU A 136 5.80 -4.27 -1.98
N PHE A 137 6.78 -3.80 -1.20
CA PHE A 137 8.02 -4.54 -0.96
C PHE A 137 7.75 -5.91 -0.34
N TYR A 138 6.86 -5.97 0.65
CA TYR A 138 6.45 -7.24 1.25
C TYR A 138 5.89 -8.21 0.22
N ILE A 139 4.92 -7.77 -0.58
CA ILE A 139 4.27 -8.59 -1.62
C ILE A 139 5.31 -9.11 -2.62
N ILE A 140 6.19 -8.23 -3.12
CA ILE A 140 7.22 -8.59 -4.10
C ILE A 140 8.16 -9.65 -3.52
N ILE A 141 8.74 -9.38 -2.34
CA ILE A 141 9.73 -10.27 -1.70
C ILE A 141 9.06 -11.60 -1.35
N PHE A 142 7.83 -11.58 -0.84
CA PHE A 142 7.09 -12.79 -0.51
C PHE A 142 6.87 -13.70 -1.72
N HIS A 143 6.35 -13.16 -2.83
CA HIS A 143 6.08 -13.98 -4.01
C HIS A 143 7.36 -14.49 -4.68
N ILE A 144 8.43 -13.69 -4.69
CA ILE A 144 9.74 -14.14 -5.18
C ILE A 144 10.29 -15.27 -4.31
N SER A 145 10.21 -15.16 -2.98
CA SER A 145 10.68 -16.20 -2.05
C SER A 145 9.89 -17.50 -2.21
N ILE A 146 8.57 -17.43 -2.36
CA ILE A 146 7.73 -18.61 -2.65
C ILE A 146 8.09 -19.24 -3.99
N PHE A 147 8.30 -18.44 -5.03
CA PHE A 147 8.70 -18.95 -6.34
C PHE A 147 10.05 -19.68 -6.30
N LYS A 148 11.04 -19.10 -5.59
CA LYS A 148 12.35 -19.74 -5.39
C LYS A 148 12.24 -21.03 -4.60
N LEU A 149 11.37 -21.07 -3.59
CA LEU A 149 11.15 -22.24 -2.75
C LEU A 149 10.57 -23.41 -3.54
N ASN A 150 9.47 -23.18 -4.26
CA ASN A 150 8.81 -24.20 -5.07
C ASN A 150 9.75 -24.79 -6.15
N ARG A 151 10.66 -23.97 -6.70
CA ARG A 151 11.66 -24.44 -7.67
C ARG A 151 12.72 -25.35 -7.07
N LYS A 152 13.10 -25.17 -5.80
CA LYS A 152 14.09 -26.04 -5.14
C LYS A 152 13.50 -27.42 -4.88
N THR A 153 12.28 -27.46 -4.35
CA THR A 153 11.56 -28.73 -4.10
C THR A 153 11.38 -29.53 -5.38
N ALA A 154 11.06 -28.89 -6.51
CA ALA A 154 10.90 -29.56 -7.80
C ALA A 154 12.20 -30.07 -8.45
N VAL A 155 13.38 -29.66 -7.96
CA VAL A 155 14.69 -30.15 -8.44
C VAL A 155 15.22 -31.27 -7.56
N GLU A 156 14.76 -31.35 -6.31
CA GLU A 156 15.14 -32.38 -5.34
C GLU A 156 14.26 -33.65 -5.46
N GLU A 157 13.13 -33.58 -6.17
CA GLU A 157 12.25 -34.69 -6.56
C GLU A 157 12.64 -35.28 -7.93
#